data_AF-A0A925D0K7-F1
#
_entry.id   AF-A0A925D0K7-F1
#
_cell.length_a   1.000
_cell.length_b   1.000
_cell.length_c   1.000
_cell.angle_alpha   90.00
_cell.angle_beta   90.00
_cell.angle_gamma   90.00
#
_symmetry.space_group_name_H-M   'P 1'
#
loop_
_entity.id
_entity.type
_entity.pdbx_description
1 polymer ?
#
loop_
_entity_poly.entity_id
_entity_poly.type
_entity_poly.pdbx_seq_one_letter_code
_entity_poly.pdbx_strand_id
1 'polypeptide(L)'
;MKKTYLYTLVILVLVAFLSAAAVNYSMQPPFNYTGADGPSTCAQCHANFNNGGGAIFTTGLPDTNFIAGQSYNFNVNLSHPTTRGRWGFSIVARDANNQPVGTFSSSNPNAALNNGELSHFGAVFSTGTSFAYDGLTWTAPFNPTVAQRNVSFYYIGNAANGDQGLTGDFIYSGMKTSSLVIVNTPPAVTITSPANGSQFTAGALIALNATASDADGVVRKVEFYNNGVKFLEDSIAPYGLTSNNEIEPGIYTITAKAFDDDGASRVSDTVRITVTGCTPIGTVTAEGYLNIPGTQVADLLNNPAYPNNPEATAQLTTLQYSNITNQYGARLRGYLCAPLTGNYVFYIAGDDQAGLYLSTDENPANKVLIAYNQTPVNFQEWLKFPTQKSVSIKLVKGGRYYFETLHKQSTGANHLSVGWVMPNGTAEAPIPGNRLSPIQGSGSGPSQQSFQEAMLEKSKTEEADLTISVTPNPSSNHFTLTTRTSRKDIISVSITDISGRLIERRLNIAPNSTVQFGTNYLKGVYFAEIRQGERKKSIKLVKK
;
A
#
# COMPACT_ATOMS: atom_id res chain seq x y z
N MET A 1 23.10 104.76 -22.97
CA MET A 1 23.48 105.33 -24.27
C MET A 1 22.46 104.87 -25.31
N LYS A 2 21.92 105.79 -26.12
CA LYS A 2 21.67 105.70 -27.59
C LYS A 2 21.76 104.28 -28.20
N LYS A 3 20.86 103.71 -29.01
CA LYS A 3 19.67 104.10 -29.83
C LYS A 3 18.85 102.78 -30.08
N THR A 4 17.64 102.67 -30.67
CA THR A 4 16.70 103.59 -31.35
C THR A 4 15.25 103.03 -31.31
N TYR A 5 14.28 103.84 -31.77
CA TYR A 5 12.87 103.59 -32.16
C TYR A 5 12.61 102.39 -33.14
N LEU A 6 11.40 101.98 -33.59
CA LEU A 6 10.09 102.68 -33.80
C LEU A 6 8.96 101.64 -34.15
N TYR A 7 7.77 101.70 -33.52
CA TYR A 7 6.39 101.53 -34.11
C TYR A 7 5.97 100.20 -34.84
N THR A 8 4.69 99.79 -34.98
CA THR A 8 3.37 100.19 -34.41
C THR A 8 2.38 99.00 -34.40
N LEU A 9 1.32 99.14 -33.61
CA LEU A 9 0.05 98.39 -33.65
C LEU A 9 -0.70 98.55 -35.01
N VAL A 10 -1.51 97.57 -35.45
CA VAL A 10 -2.89 97.70 -36.02
C VAL A 10 -3.43 96.32 -36.48
N ILE A 11 -4.75 96.22 -36.67
CA ILE A 11 -5.60 95.02 -36.58
C ILE A 11 -6.52 94.87 -37.83
N LEU A 12 -6.92 93.61 -38.11
CA LEU A 12 -8.10 93.13 -38.90
C LEU A 12 -8.03 92.92 -40.45
N VAL A 13 -8.36 91.66 -40.83
CA VAL A 13 -9.27 91.19 -41.92
C VAL A 13 -8.77 90.79 -43.33
N LEU A 14 -9.07 89.51 -43.65
CA LEU A 14 -9.21 88.77 -44.92
C LEU A 14 -8.27 89.02 -46.10
N VAL A 15 -7.41 88.02 -46.38
CA VAL A 15 -7.51 87.22 -47.61
C VAL A 15 -7.34 85.75 -47.24
N ALA A 16 -8.31 84.90 -47.61
CA ALA A 16 -8.15 83.45 -47.51
C ALA A 16 -7.55 82.93 -48.81
N PHE A 17 -6.33 82.38 -48.79
CA PHE A 17 -5.85 81.44 -49.82
C PHE A 17 -4.64 80.62 -49.31
N LEU A 18 -4.78 79.30 -49.37
CA LEU A 18 -3.74 78.25 -49.41
C LEU A 18 -2.39 78.48 -48.69
N SER A 19 -2.15 77.67 -47.66
CA SER A 19 -1.06 76.69 -47.75
C SER A 19 -1.58 75.31 -47.34
N ALA A 20 -1.21 74.28 -48.11
CA ALA A 20 -1.87 72.98 -48.05
C ALA A 20 -1.63 72.27 -46.71
N ALA A 21 -2.67 71.58 -46.22
CA ALA A 21 -2.45 70.44 -45.34
C ALA A 21 -1.46 69.47 -46.03
N ALA A 22 -0.42 69.04 -45.31
CA ALA A 22 0.48 68.03 -45.83
C ALA A 22 -0.31 66.76 -46.11
N VAL A 23 -0.52 66.45 -47.39
CA VAL A 23 -1.21 65.23 -47.83
C VAL A 23 -0.27 64.07 -47.52
N ASN A 24 -0.43 63.48 -46.34
CA ASN A 24 0.43 62.41 -45.87
C ASN A 24 0.22 61.16 -46.74
N TYR A 25 1.19 60.92 -47.62
CA TYR A 25 1.29 59.68 -48.38
C TYR A 25 1.32 58.48 -47.43
N SER A 26 0.25 57.69 -47.39
CA SER A 26 0.29 56.34 -46.82
C SER A 26 1.15 55.47 -47.75
N MET A 27 2.44 55.38 -47.43
CA MET A 27 3.36 54.36 -47.96
C MET A 27 3.02 52.97 -47.40
N GLN A 28 2.38 52.94 -46.23
CA GLN A 28 1.90 51.77 -45.49
C GLN A 28 0.64 52.20 -44.72
N PRO A 29 -0.28 51.29 -44.37
CA PRO A 29 -1.49 51.64 -43.66
C PRO A 29 -1.18 52.03 -42.20
N PRO A 30 -2.08 52.77 -41.51
CA PRO A 30 -1.93 53.03 -40.08
C PRO A 30 -1.98 51.72 -39.27
N PHE A 31 -1.03 51.56 -38.35
CA PHE A 31 -0.93 50.41 -37.43
C PHE A 31 -2.16 50.31 -36.50
N ASN A 32 -2.59 49.09 -36.17
CA ASN A 32 -3.79 48.75 -35.37
C ASN A 32 -5.16 49.01 -36.06
N TYR A 33 -5.24 49.14 -37.38
CA TYR A 33 -6.52 49.37 -38.09
C TYR A 33 -7.16 48.10 -38.69
N THR A 34 -6.55 46.93 -38.46
CA THR A 34 -7.08 45.59 -38.80
C THR A 34 -8.38 45.25 -38.06
N GLY A 35 -8.72 45.98 -37.00
CA GLY A 35 -9.83 45.69 -36.09
C GLY A 35 -9.49 44.70 -34.97
N ALA A 36 -8.25 44.23 -34.87
CA ALA A 36 -7.82 43.34 -33.80
C ALA A 36 -7.61 44.07 -32.46
N ASP A 37 -7.12 45.31 -32.49
CA ASP A 37 -6.49 45.95 -31.32
C ASP A 37 -7.31 47.09 -30.68
N GLY A 38 -8.59 47.21 -31.05
CA GLY A 38 -9.51 48.21 -30.46
C GLY A 38 -10.59 48.70 -31.44
N PRO A 39 -11.27 49.82 -31.11
CA PRO A 39 -12.35 50.36 -31.93
C PRO A 39 -11.88 51.07 -33.21
N SER A 40 -10.57 51.27 -33.38
CA SER A 40 -9.98 51.87 -34.58
C SER A 40 -9.99 50.88 -35.74
N THR A 41 -10.60 51.28 -36.85
CA THR A 41 -10.72 50.48 -38.07
C THR A 41 -10.64 51.40 -39.28
N CYS A 42 -10.32 50.85 -40.45
CA CYS A 42 -10.29 51.64 -41.69
C CYS A 42 -11.61 52.36 -42.03
N ALA A 43 -12.74 52.00 -41.40
CA ALA A 43 -14.00 52.74 -41.51
C ALA A 43 -13.93 54.20 -40.99
N GLN A 44 -12.91 54.54 -40.18
CA GLN A 44 -12.65 55.92 -39.75
C GLN A 44 -12.09 56.81 -40.88
N CYS A 45 -11.51 56.20 -41.92
CA CYS A 45 -10.91 56.89 -43.06
C CYS A 45 -11.63 56.61 -44.39
N HIS A 46 -12.33 55.48 -44.53
CA HIS A 46 -12.96 55.03 -45.78
C HIS A 46 -14.45 54.74 -45.60
N ALA A 47 -15.28 55.25 -46.50
CA ALA A 47 -16.74 55.17 -46.38
C ALA A 47 -17.35 53.80 -46.70
N ASN A 48 -16.69 52.95 -47.51
CA ASN A 48 -17.25 51.67 -47.96
C ASN A 48 -16.57 50.49 -47.26
N PHE A 49 -17.00 50.18 -46.03
CA PHE A 49 -16.48 49.05 -45.26
C PHE A 49 -17.31 47.78 -45.47
N ASN A 50 -16.69 46.67 -45.87
CA ASN A 50 -17.31 45.38 -46.22
C ASN A 50 -18.52 45.49 -47.16
N ASN A 51 -18.43 46.39 -48.14
CA ASN A 51 -19.50 46.69 -49.10
C ASN A 51 -18.95 46.68 -50.55
N GLY A 52 -19.82 46.71 -51.56
CA GLY A 52 -19.43 46.80 -52.97
C GLY A 52 -19.12 45.45 -53.65
N GLY A 53 -19.42 44.31 -53.01
CA GLY A 53 -19.36 42.98 -53.63
C GLY A 53 -17.95 42.42 -53.91
N GLY A 54 -16.91 43.05 -53.37
CA GLY A 54 -15.55 42.47 -53.34
C GLY A 54 -15.31 41.59 -52.11
N ALA A 55 -14.09 41.08 -51.98
CA ALA A 55 -13.67 40.25 -50.85
C ALA A 55 -12.15 40.30 -50.62
N ILE A 56 -11.75 40.01 -49.37
CA ILE A 56 -10.37 39.65 -48.99
C ILE A 56 -10.35 38.23 -48.40
N PHE A 57 -9.34 37.44 -48.72
CA PHE A 57 -9.11 36.13 -48.11
C PHE A 57 -7.64 35.73 -48.17
N THR A 58 -7.23 34.85 -47.26
CA THR A 58 -5.87 34.29 -47.22
C THR A 58 -5.85 32.86 -47.73
N THR A 59 -4.76 32.48 -48.40
CA THR A 59 -4.49 31.11 -48.88
C THR A 59 -3.11 30.68 -48.40
N GLY A 60 -2.98 29.50 -47.80
CA GLY A 60 -1.69 28.98 -47.28
C GLY A 60 -1.42 29.24 -45.79
N LEU A 61 -2.21 30.12 -45.14
CA LEU A 61 -2.28 30.14 -43.67
C LEU A 61 -3.00 28.90 -43.16
N PRO A 62 -2.68 28.40 -41.94
CA PRO A 62 -3.28 27.19 -41.39
C PRO A 62 -4.78 27.36 -41.11
N ASP A 63 -5.62 26.58 -41.79
CA ASP A 63 -7.09 26.74 -41.80
C ASP A 63 -7.79 26.31 -40.50
N THR A 64 -7.29 25.26 -39.83
CA THR A 64 -7.86 24.74 -38.59
C THR A 64 -6.81 24.57 -37.51
N ASN A 65 -5.64 24.02 -37.86
CA ASN A 65 -4.58 23.75 -36.89
C ASN A 65 -3.19 24.14 -37.42
N PHE A 66 -2.29 24.49 -36.50
CA PHE A 66 -0.88 24.76 -36.77
C PHE A 66 0.03 23.91 -35.86
N ILE A 67 1.22 23.59 -36.35
CA ILE A 67 2.31 22.94 -35.60
C ILE A 67 3.27 24.02 -35.05
N ALA A 68 3.70 23.87 -33.80
CA ALA A 68 4.68 24.75 -33.17
C ALA A 68 5.99 24.84 -33.98
N GLY A 69 6.55 26.05 -34.10
CA GLY A 69 7.77 26.33 -34.86
C GLY A 69 7.68 26.21 -36.39
N GLN A 70 6.55 25.74 -36.95
CA GLN A 70 6.40 25.62 -38.40
C GLN A 70 6.18 26.97 -39.08
N SER A 71 6.82 27.17 -40.24
CA SER A 71 6.55 28.29 -41.15
C SER A 71 5.50 27.93 -42.20
N TYR A 72 4.59 28.87 -42.47
CA TYR A 72 3.49 28.78 -43.42
C TYR A 72 3.64 29.90 -44.44
N ASN A 73 3.88 29.53 -45.69
CA ASN A 73 3.87 30.48 -46.81
C ASN A 73 2.42 30.72 -47.23
N PHE A 74 2.06 32.00 -47.38
CA PHE A 74 0.70 32.39 -47.67
C PHE A 74 0.61 33.59 -48.62
N ASN A 75 -0.57 33.76 -49.20
CA ASN A 75 -0.93 34.93 -49.98
C ASN A 75 -2.12 35.65 -49.33
N VAL A 76 -2.17 36.97 -49.49
CA VAL A 76 -3.37 37.80 -49.22
C VAL A 76 -3.99 38.17 -50.56
N ASN A 77 -5.21 37.70 -50.80
CA ASN A 77 -5.91 37.88 -52.08
C ASN A 77 -7.06 38.89 -51.89
N LEU A 78 -7.12 39.89 -52.77
CA LEU A 78 -8.19 40.87 -52.84
C LEU A 78 -8.91 40.77 -54.19
N SER A 79 -10.22 41.04 -54.18
CA SER A 79 -11.07 41.07 -55.37
C SER A 79 -12.15 42.14 -55.26
N HIS A 80 -12.58 42.68 -56.40
CA HIS A 80 -13.71 43.59 -56.51
C HIS A 80 -14.38 43.48 -57.91
N PRO A 81 -15.71 43.63 -58.03
CA PRO A 81 -16.43 43.42 -59.30
C PRO A 81 -16.03 44.36 -60.45
N THR A 82 -15.55 45.57 -60.14
CA THR A 82 -15.07 46.55 -61.13
C THR A 82 -13.55 46.74 -61.05
N THR A 83 -12.95 47.30 -62.09
CA THR A 83 -11.53 47.67 -62.07
C THR A 83 -11.22 48.66 -60.94
N ARG A 84 -10.07 48.46 -60.29
CA ARG A 84 -9.50 49.28 -59.20
C ARG A 84 -8.10 49.71 -59.60
N GLY A 85 -7.69 50.91 -59.20
CA GLY A 85 -6.41 51.52 -59.60
C GLY A 85 -5.25 51.21 -58.64
N ARG A 86 -5.55 50.91 -57.38
CA ARG A 86 -4.56 50.66 -56.34
C ARG A 86 -5.05 49.61 -55.35
N TRP A 87 -4.12 48.83 -54.80
CA TRP A 87 -4.39 47.80 -53.80
C TRP A 87 -3.54 48.02 -52.54
N GLY A 88 -4.03 47.51 -51.42
CA GLY A 88 -3.34 47.52 -50.14
C GLY A 88 -3.89 46.46 -49.20
N PHE A 89 -3.08 45.98 -48.25
CA PHE A 89 -3.52 45.06 -47.20
C PHE A 89 -2.80 45.34 -45.87
N SER A 90 -3.33 44.77 -44.80
CA SER A 90 -2.63 44.57 -43.53
C SER A 90 -3.10 43.28 -42.84
N ILE A 91 -2.21 42.62 -42.11
CA ILE A 91 -2.50 41.40 -41.34
C ILE A 91 -1.74 41.37 -40.00
N VAL A 92 -2.44 40.94 -38.95
CA VAL A 92 -1.88 40.63 -37.63
C VAL A 92 -2.29 39.22 -37.20
N ALA A 93 -1.50 38.62 -36.32
CA ALA A 93 -1.80 37.37 -35.62
C ALA A 93 -1.86 37.66 -34.12
N ARG A 94 -2.94 37.22 -33.47
CA ARG A 94 -3.21 37.46 -32.04
C ARG A 94 -3.51 36.17 -31.30
N ASP A 95 -3.06 36.08 -30.05
CA ASP A 95 -3.39 34.97 -29.14
C ASP A 95 -4.72 35.19 -28.40
N ALA A 96 -5.10 34.28 -27.50
CA ALA A 96 -6.33 34.38 -26.72
C ALA A 96 -6.40 35.61 -25.77
N ASN A 97 -5.27 36.25 -25.47
CA ASN A 97 -5.16 37.48 -24.68
C ASN A 97 -4.95 38.72 -25.57
N ASN A 98 -5.21 38.58 -26.87
CA ASN A 98 -5.01 39.58 -27.90
C ASN A 98 -3.57 40.12 -27.98
N GLN A 99 -2.57 39.30 -27.66
CA GLN A 99 -1.15 39.64 -27.80
C GLN A 99 -0.59 39.15 -29.15
N PRO A 100 0.43 39.82 -29.73
CA PRO A 100 1.08 39.35 -30.96
C PRO A 100 1.62 37.92 -30.81
N VAL A 101 1.39 37.05 -31.81
CA VAL A 101 1.80 35.64 -31.77
C VAL A 101 2.40 35.15 -33.09
N GLY A 102 3.51 34.41 -32.97
CA GLY A 102 4.35 34.02 -34.10
C GLY A 102 5.10 35.21 -34.70
N THR A 103 5.75 34.98 -35.84
CA THR A 103 6.51 36.01 -36.56
C THR A 103 6.14 36.00 -38.03
N PHE A 104 5.78 37.18 -38.57
CA PHE A 104 5.62 37.37 -40.00
C PHE A 104 6.98 37.69 -40.66
N SER A 105 7.11 37.36 -41.94
CA SER A 105 8.15 37.86 -42.84
C SER A 105 7.63 37.95 -44.27
N SER A 106 8.38 38.60 -45.15
CA SER A 106 8.01 38.84 -46.55
C SER A 106 9.25 38.82 -47.44
N SER A 107 9.15 38.15 -48.60
CA SER A 107 10.04 38.36 -49.75
C SER A 107 9.40 39.24 -50.83
N ASN A 108 8.13 39.64 -50.65
CA ASN A 108 7.42 40.51 -51.57
C ASN A 108 7.95 41.96 -51.45
N PRO A 109 8.40 42.60 -52.54
CA PRO A 109 8.90 43.98 -52.50
C PRO A 109 7.81 45.00 -52.12
N ASN A 110 6.53 44.62 -52.24
CA ASN A 110 5.39 45.47 -51.92
C ASN A 110 4.76 45.15 -50.55
N ALA A 111 5.45 44.42 -49.66
CA ALA A 111 4.96 44.15 -48.31
C ALA A 111 6.10 44.20 -47.27
N ALA A 112 5.87 44.88 -46.16
CA ALA A 112 6.84 45.05 -45.08
C ALA A 112 6.21 44.90 -43.69
N LEU A 113 7.07 44.59 -42.72
CA LEU A 113 6.73 44.55 -41.31
C LEU A 113 6.80 45.94 -40.71
N ASN A 114 5.75 46.35 -40.00
CA ASN A 114 5.74 47.53 -39.17
C ASN A 114 5.17 47.18 -37.80
N ASN A 115 5.99 47.28 -36.75
CA ASN A 115 5.61 46.98 -35.36
C ASN A 115 4.90 45.61 -35.14
N GLY A 116 5.28 44.59 -35.91
CA GLY A 116 4.70 43.24 -35.85
C GLY A 116 3.44 43.02 -36.70
N GLU A 117 2.91 44.07 -37.33
CA GLU A 117 1.86 44.01 -38.35
C GLU A 117 2.51 43.91 -39.74
N LEU A 118 2.10 42.93 -40.55
CA LEU A 118 2.59 42.77 -41.92
C LEU A 118 1.61 43.47 -42.86
N SER A 119 2.10 44.42 -43.65
CA SER A 119 1.24 45.30 -44.44
C SER A 119 1.83 45.63 -45.81
N HIS A 120 1.04 46.24 -46.68
CA HIS A 120 1.56 46.73 -47.96
C HIS A 120 2.64 47.80 -47.73
N PHE A 121 3.66 47.77 -48.57
CA PHE A 121 4.78 48.71 -48.55
C PHE A 121 4.94 49.35 -49.92
N GLY A 122 4.88 50.67 -49.96
CA GLY A 122 4.70 51.42 -51.21
C GLY A 122 3.26 51.39 -51.72
N ALA A 123 3.02 52.15 -52.78
CA ALA A 123 1.73 52.20 -53.47
C ALA A 123 1.72 51.21 -54.63
N VAL A 124 0.96 50.12 -54.49
CA VAL A 124 0.76 49.13 -55.57
C VAL A 124 -0.26 49.66 -56.57
N PHE A 125 0.22 50.30 -57.63
CA PHE A 125 -0.60 50.70 -58.77
C PHE A 125 -0.74 49.53 -59.75
N SER A 126 -1.89 48.87 -59.73
CA SER A 126 -2.21 47.75 -60.62
C SER A 126 -3.68 47.80 -60.98
N THR A 127 -3.97 48.15 -62.24
CA THR A 127 -5.33 48.21 -62.78
C THR A 127 -5.88 46.81 -63.04
N GLY A 128 -6.81 46.37 -62.21
CA GLY A 128 -7.46 45.06 -62.34
C GLY A 128 -8.69 44.93 -61.47
N THR A 129 -9.36 43.77 -61.52
CA THR A 129 -10.47 43.38 -60.62
C THR A 129 -10.00 42.59 -59.40
N SER A 130 -8.71 42.26 -59.32
CA SER A 130 -8.12 41.50 -58.22
C SER A 130 -6.63 41.76 -58.11
N PHE A 131 -6.08 41.58 -56.90
CA PHE A 131 -4.63 41.60 -56.65
C PHE A 131 -4.28 40.60 -55.55
N ALA A 132 -3.10 39.98 -55.65
CA ALA A 132 -2.59 39.05 -54.65
C ALA A 132 -1.20 39.50 -54.19
N TYR A 133 -1.03 39.59 -52.87
CA TYR A 133 0.29 39.70 -52.25
C TYR A 133 0.76 38.28 -51.91
N ASP A 134 1.69 37.77 -52.71
CA ASP A 134 2.38 36.48 -52.53
C ASP A 134 3.71 36.66 -51.78
N GLY A 135 4.47 35.58 -51.58
CA GLY A 135 5.79 35.66 -50.94
C GLY A 135 5.76 36.08 -49.46
N LEU A 136 4.62 35.90 -48.78
CA LEU A 136 4.46 36.19 -47.37
C LEU A 136 4.62 34.90 -46.55
N THR A 137 5.18 35.01 -45.35
CA THR A 137 5.37 33.86 -44.45
C THR A 137 4.94 34.22 -43.03
N TRP A 138 4.28 33.30 -42.34
CA TRP A 138 4.05 33.35 -40.89
C TRP A 138 4.69 32.13 -40.24
N THR A 139 5.43 32.31 -39.15
CA THR A 139 6.08 31.23 -38.40
C THR A 139 5.47 31.14 -37.01
N ALA A 140 4.98 29.95 -36.66
CA ALA A 140 4.39 29.68 -35.35
C ALA A 140 5.44 29.75 -34.23
N PRO A 141 5.06 30.11 -32.98
CA PRO A 141 5.97 30.03 -31.84
C PRO A 141 6.52 28.62 -31.65
N PHE A 142 7.80 28.49 -31.29
CA PHE A 142 8.44 27.18 -31.06
C PHE A 142 7.93 26.49 -29.78
N ASN A 143 7.68 27.26 -28.73
CA ASN A 143 7.08 26.79 -27.46
C ASN A 143 5.84 27.65 -27.12
N PRO A 144 4.66 27.37 -27.70
CA PRO A 144 3.46 28.17 -27.45
C PRO A 144 2.98 28.03 -26.00
N THR A 145 2.76 29.17 -25.33
CA THR A 145 2.05 29.21 -24.05
C THR A 145 0.58 28.82 -24.21
N VAL A 146 -0.14 28.57 -23.11
CA VAL A 146 -1.59 28.21 -23.15
C VAL A 146 -2.41 29.25 -23.91
N ALA A 147 -2.14 30.56 -23.74
CA ALA A 147 -2.82 31.62 -24.48
C ALA A 147 -2.59 31.55 -26.00
N GLN A 148 -1.39 31.11 -26.40
CA GLN A 148 -0.96 30.97 -27.79
C GLN A 148 -1.38 29.64 -28.44
N ARG A 149 -2.08 28.76 -27.72
CA ARG A 149 -2.65 27.52 -28.30
C ARG A 149 -3.77 27.80 -29.30
N ASN A 150 -4.35 29.00 -29.30
CA ASN A 150 -5.29 29.47 -30.32
C ASN A 150 -4.79 30.79 -30.91
N VAL A 151 -4.70 30.86 -32.24
CA VAL A 151 -4.20 32.03 -32.99
C VAL A 151 -5.30 32.55 -33.90
N SER A 152 -5.62 33.84 -33.78
CA SER A 152 -6.53 34.56 -34.67
C SER A 152 -5.75 35.47 -35.61
N PHE A 153 -5.85 35.18 -36.91
CA PHE A 153 -5.33 36.03 -37.99
C PHE A 153 -6.40 37.03 -38.39
N TYR A 154 -6.17 38.32 -38.14
CA TYR A 154 -7.05 39.41 -38.58
C TYR A 154 -6.39 40.09 -39.78
N TYR A 155 -7.09 40.14 -40.91
CA TYR A 155 -6.59 40.74 -42.14
C TYR A 155 -7.62 41.71 -42.73
N ILE A 156 -7.10 42.80 -43.26
CA ILE A 156 -7.86 43.88 -43.87
C ILE A 156 -7.19 44.28 -45.18
N GLY A 157 -7.93 44.91 -46.09
CA GLY A 157 -7.30 45.53 -47.25
C GLY A 157 -8.23 46.43 -48.04
N ASN A 158 -7.60 47.26 -48.87
CA ASN A 158 -8.22 48.33 -49.61
C ASN A 158 -8.14 48.04 -51.12
N ALA A 159 -9.30 48.05 -51.77
CA ALA A 159 -9.44 48.10 -53.21
C ALA A 159 -9.76 49.55 -53.60
N ALA A 160 -8.70 50.31 -53.91
CA ALA A 160 -8.75 51.75 -54.05
C ALA A 160 -9.00 52.19 -55.51
N ASN A 161 -9.66 53.33 -55.69
CA ASN A 161 -9.86 53.89 -57.04
C ASN A 161 -8.58 54.54 -57.61
N GLY A 162 -7.62 54.88 -56.74
CA GLY A 162 -6.33 55.47 -57.10
C GLY A 162 -6.32 57.01 -57.20
N ASP A 163 -7.41 57.70 -56.88
CA ASP A 163 -7.51 59.17 -57.00
C ASP A 163 -6.88 59.95 -55.83
N GLN A 164 -6.36 59.23 -54.82
CA GLN A 164 -5.73 59.76 -53.60
C GLN A 164 -6.70 60.42 -52.61
N GLY A 165 -8.01 60.34 -52.86
CA GLY A 165 -9.07 60.73 -51.94
C GLY A 165 -9.46 59.62 -50.96
N LEU A 166 -10.45 59.91 -50.12
CA LEU A 166 -11.05 58.96 -49.16
C LEU A 166 -12.36 58.33 -49.68
N THR A 167 -12.80 58.75 -50.86
CA THR A 167 -14.09 58.40 -51.48
C THR A 167 -13.89 57.47 -52.67
N GLY A 168 -14.71 56.42 -52.78
CA GLY A 168 -14.61 55.46 -53.89
C GLY A 168 -13.65 54.30 -53.64
N ASP A 169 -12.91 54.33 -52.54
CA ASP A 169 -12.17 53.20 -51.95
C ASP A 169 -13.12 52.21 -51.26
N PHE A 170 -12.77 50.93 -51.30
CA PHE A 170 -13.54 49.83 -50.72
C PHE A 170 -12.66 48.98 -49.80
N ILE A 171 -13.07 48.85 -48.55
CA ILE A 171 -12.35 48.09 -47.54
C ILE A 171 -13.02 46.73 -47.34
N TYR A 172 -12.21 45.68 -47.28
CA TYR A 172 -12.62 44.33 -46.91
C TYR A 172 -11.83 43.85 -45.72
N SER A 173 -12.49 43.20 -44.76
CA SER A 173 -11.86 42.58 -43.58
C SER A 173 -12.26 41.12 -43.46
N GLY A 174 -11.35 40.27 -43.00
CA GLY A 174 -11.62 38.89 -42.64
C GLY A 174 -10.82 38.45 -41.43
N MET A 175 -11.24 37.32 -40.86
CA MET A 175 -10.57 36.66 -39.75
C MET A 175 -10.42 35.17 -40.07
N LYS A 176 -9.35 34.52 -39.58
CA LYS A 176 -9.15 33.07 -39.62
C LYS A 176 -8.57 32.62 -38.29
N THR A 177 -9.09 31.56 -37.70
CA THR A 177 -8.63 31.02 -36.41
C THR A 177 -7.94 29.68 -36.60
N SER A 178 -6.84 29.43 -35.89
CA SER A 178 -6.08 28.18 -35.96
C SER A 178 -5.63 27.73 -34.56
N SER A 179 -5.73 26.44 -34.27
CA SER A 179 -5.38 25.85 -32.96
C SER A 179 -4.08 25.04 -33.03
N LEU A 180 -3.34 24.95 -31.93
CA LEU A 180 -2.11 24.16 -31.86
C LEU A 180 -2.42 22.66 -31.98
N VAL A 181 -1.77 21.97 -32.91
CA VAL A 181 -1.68 20.50 -32.88
C VAL A 181 -0.75 20.11 -31.73
N ILE A 182 -1.33 19.61 -30.64
CA ILE A 182 -0.58 18.89 -29.61
C ILE A 182 -0.51 17.43 -30.06
N VAL A 183 0.69 16.92 -30.26
CA VAL A 183 0.92 15.50 -30.54
C VAL A 183 1.09 14.81 -29.19
N ASN A 184 -0.01 14.29 -28.64
CA ASN A 184 -0.02 13.60 -27.34
C ASN A 184 1.16 12.61 -27.22
N THR A 185 2.05 12.84 -26.25
CA THR A 185 3.17 11.93 -25.96
C THR A 185 2.82 10.98 -24.80
N PRO A 186 2.98 9.65 -24.93
CA PRO A 186 2.62 8.74 -23.86
C PRO A 186 3.46 8.95 -22.58
N PRO A 187 2.85 8.92 -21.38
CA PRO A 187 3.50 9.26 -20.12
C PRO A 187 4.63 8.32 -19.75
N ALA A 188 5.65 8.81 -19.04
CA ALA A 188 6.65 7.95 -18.41
C ALA A 188 6.09 7.29 -17.14
N VAL A 189 6.44 6.01 -16.90
CA VAL A 189 6.05 5.27 -15.69
C VAL A 189 7.08 4.23 -15.27
N THR A 190 7.40 4.19 -13.98
CA THR A 190 8.38 3.26 -13.38
C THR A 190 7.87 2.76 -12.04
N ILE A 191 7.95 1.45 -11.79
CA ILE A 191 7.70 0.87 -10.46
C ILE A 191 8.88 1.18 -9.55
N THR A 192 8.63 1.78 -8.39
CA THR A 192 9.63 2.09 -7.36
C THR A 192 9.60 1.11 -6.18
N SER A 193 8.49 0.39 -5.99
CA SER A 193 8.38 -0.74 -5.06
C SER A 193 7.37 -1.76 -5.60
N PRO A 194 7.60 -3.08 -5.47
CA PRO A 194 8.83 -3.71 -4.98
C PRO A 194 10.00 -3.55 -5.96
N ALA A 195 11.23 -3.80 -5.49
CA ALA A 195 12.38 -3.84 -6.36
C ALA A 195 12.39 -5.14 -7.20
N ASN A 196 12.99 -5.10 -8.39
CA ASN A 196 13.15 -6.30 -9.20
C ASN A 196 14.03 -7.33 -8.47
N GLY A 197 13.53 -8.57 -8.35
CA GLY A 197 14.15 -9.65 -7.57
C GLY A 197 13.75 -9.70 -6.09
N SER A 198 12.86 -8.82 -5.60
CA SER A 198 12.39 -8.88 -4.21
C SER A 198 11.75 -10.23 -3.84
N GLN A 199 11.94 -10.63 -2.59
CA GLN A 199 11.42 -11.88 -2.04
C GLN A 199 10.46 -11.59 -0.89
N PHE A 200 9.36 -12.34 -0.84
CA PHE A 200 8.32 -12.25 0.19
C PHE A 200 7.91 -13.66 0.65
N THR A 201 7.14 -13.73 1.74
CA THR A 201 6.49 -14.96 2.21
C THR A 201 5.00 -14.94 1.85
N ALA A 202 4.39 -16.11 1.74
CA ALA A 202 2.96 -16.23 1.42
C ALA A 202 2.08 -15.54 2.47
N GLY A 203 1.08 -14.80 2.02
CA GLY A 203 0.23 -13.95 2.85
C GLY A 203 0.83 -12.60 3.27
N ALA A 204 2.07 -12.29 2.90
CA ALA A 204 2.64 -10.97 3.14
C ALA A 204 1.92 -9.86 2.35
N LEU A 205 1.83 -8.67 2.96
CA LEU A 205 1.38 -7.44 2.31
C LEU A 205 2.53 -6.82 1.50
N ILE A 206 2.34 -6.60 0.20
CA ILE A 206 3.36 -6.08 -0.71
C ILE A 206 2.97 -4.65 -1.13
N ALA A 207 3.84 -3.69 -0.83
CA ALA A 207 3.67 -2.30 -1.25
C ALA A 207 4.06 -2.11 -2.73
N LEU A 208 3.10 -1.66 -3.54
CA LEU A 208 3.19 -1.41 -4.97
C LEU A 208 3.18 0.11 -5.19
N ASN A 209 4.36 0.69 -5.41
CA ASN A 209 4.54 2.12 -5.63
C ASN A 209 5.07 2.37 -7.04
N ALA A 210 4.61 3.44 -7.68
CA ALA A 210 5.10 3.86 -8.98
C ALA A 210 5.27 5.38 -9.05
N THR A 211 6.28 5.82 -9.80
CA THR A 211 6.35 7.20 -10.29
C THR A 211 5.81 7.23 -11.72
N ALA A 212 4.99 8.23 -12.02
CA ALA A 212 4.53 8.51 -13.37
C ALA A 212 4.50 10.02 -13.60
N SER A 213 4.88 10.43 -14.80
CA SER A 213 4.95 11.83 -15.21
C SER A 213 4.63 11.95 -16.69
N ASP A 214 3.91 12.99 -17.06
CA ASP A 214 3.60 13.29 -18.45
C ASP A 214 4.30 14.58 -18.90
N ALA A 215 4.63 14.68 -20.19
CA ALA A 215 5.48 15.75 -20.71
C ALA A 215 4.69 16.93 -21.31
N ASP A 216 3.53 16.65 -21.89
CA ASP A 216 2.64 17.63 -22.53
C ASP A 216 1.26 17.79 -21.85
N GLY A 217 0.84 16.84 -21.01
CA GLY A 217 -0.37 16.86 -20.20
C GLY A 217 -0.17 16.43 -18.74
N VAL A 218 -1.13 15.67 -18.19
CA VAL A 218 -1.10 15.14 -16.82
C VAL A 218 -1.49 13.65 -16.77
N VAL A 219 -0.77 12.87 -15.95
CA VAL A 219 -1.16 11.48 -15.67
C VAL A 219 -2.49 11.46 -14.90
N ARG A 220 -3.49 10.78 -15.46
CA ARG A 220 -4.83 10.58 -14.86
C ARG A 220 -4.88 9.43 -13.87
N LYS A 221 -4.14 8.35 -14.15
CA LYS A 221 -4.11 7.14 -13.32
C LYS A 221 -2.95 6.22 -13.64
N VAL A 222 -2.63 5.34 -12.70
CA VAL A 222 -1.72 4.20 -12.85
C VAL A 222 -2.44 2.90 -12.48
N GLU A 223 -2.43 1.94 -13.39
CA GLU A 223 -2.95 0.58 -13.17
C GLU A 223 -1.79 -0.39 -12.90
N PHE A 224 -1.92 -1.25 -11.88
CA PHE A 224 -0.93 -2.30 -11.60
C PHE A 224 -1.45 -3.66 -12.06
N TYR A 225 -0.59 -4.38 -12.80
CA TYR A 225 -0.88 -5.68 -13.41
C TYR A 225 0.01 -6.76 -12.80
N ASN A 226 -0.58 -7.91 -12.50
CA ASN A 226 0.10 -9.12 -12.06
C ASN A 226 -0.06 -10.20 -13.13
N ASN A 227 1.05 -10.70 -13.69
CA ASN A 227 1.07 -11.71 -14.75
C ASN A 227 0.15 -11.36 -15.94
N GLY A 228 0.10 -10.08 -16.30
CA GLY A 228 -0.74 -9.53 -17.37
C GLY A 228 -2.21 -9.26 -17.00
N VAL A 229 -2.64 -9.60 -15.79
CA VAL A 229 -4.01 -9.33 -15.30
C VAL A 229 -4.00 -8.09 -14.40
N LYS A 230 -4.87 -7.11 -14.68
CA LYS A 230 -5.03 -5.92 -13.82
C LYS A 230 -5.48 -6.35 -12.43
N PHE A 231 -4.80 -5.85 -11.40
CA PHE A 231 -5.08 -6.16 -10.00
C PHE A 231 -5.47 -4.93 -9.19
N LEU A 232 -4.83 -3.78 -9.43
CA LEU A 232 -5.11 -2.52 -8.72
C LEU A 232 -5.09 -1.32 -9.69
N GLU A 233 -5.68 -0.21 -9.26
CA GLU A 233 -5.68 1.08 -9.93
C GLU A 233 -5.59 2.20 -8.90
N ASP A 234 -4.72 3.16 -9.14
CA ASP A 234 -4.60 4.39 -8.36
C ASP A 234 -4.74 5.61 -9.29
N SER A 235 -5.54 6.58 -8.87
CA SER A 235 -5.80 7.83 -9.60
C SER A 235 -5.30 9.06 -8.84
N ILE A 236 -4.56 8.87 -7.74
CA ILE A 236 -4.08 9.95 -6.88
C ILE A 236 -2.57 9.81 -6.71
N ALA A 237 -1.81 10.81 -7.16
CA ALA A 237 -0.38 10.86 -6.89
C ALA A 237 -0.10 11.21 -5.42
N PRO A 238 0.92 10.61 -4.77
CA PRO A 238 1.86 9.62 -5.30
C PRO A 238 1.25 8.22 -5.42
N TYR A 239 1.36 7.61 -6.61
CA TYR A 239 0.71 6.34 -6.93
C TYR A 239 1.28 5.19 -6.09
N GLY A 240 0.48 4.65 -5.17
CA GLY A 240 0.95 3.74 -4.13
C GLY A 240 -0.18 2.98 -3.45
N LEU A 241 -0.21 1.67 -3.63
CA LEU A 241 -1.21 0.77 -3.04
C LEU A 241 -0.55 -0.47 -2.43
N THR A 242 -1.22 -1.08 -1.46
CA THR A 242 -0.77 -2.35 -0.86
C THR A 242 -1.59 -3.51 -1.43
N SER A 243 -0.95 -4.65 -1.69
CA SER A 243 -1.66 -5.87 -2.08
C SER A 243 -2.62 -6.36 -0.99
N ASN A 244 -3.50 -7.30 -1.35
CA ASN A 244 -4.17 -8.09 -0.33
C ASN A 244 -3.18 -9.05 0.37
N ASN A 245 -3.60 -9.64 1.47
CA ASN A 245 -2.87 -10.65 2.24
C ASN A 245 -3.12 -12.07 1.73
N GLU A 246 -3.37 -12.27 0.43
CA GLU A 246 -3.81 -13.55 -0.15
C GLU A 246 -2.85 -14.09 -1.23
N ILE A 247 -1.61 -13.60 -1.24
CA ILE A 247 -0.61 -13.98 -2.22
C ILE A 247 0.00 -15.34 -1.86
N GLU A 248 -0.25 -16.35 -2.72
CA GLU A 248 0.30 -17.70 -2.61
C GLU A 248 1.80 -17.78 -3.01
N PRO A 249 2.52 -18.87 -2.70
CA PRO A 249 3.86 -19.12 -3.19
C PRO A 249 3.89 -19.20 -4.72
N GLY A 250 4.86 -18.52 -5.32
CA GLY A 250 4.98 -18.43 -6.77
C GLY A 250 5.99 -17.38 -7.21
N ILE A 251 6.15 -17.23 -8.52
CA ILE A 251 6.91 -16.13 -9.11
C ILE A 251 5.93 -15.26 -9.87
N TYR A 252 5.95 -13.96 -9.57
CA TYR A 252 5.03 -12.99 -10.14
C TYR A 252 5.78 -11.96 -10.98
N THR A 253 5.13 -11.49 -12.04
CA THR A 253 5.61 -10.41 -12.91
C THR A 253 4.65 -9.24 -12.79
N ILE A 254 5.17 -8.12 -12.30
CA ILE A 254 4.42 -6.90 -12.01
C ILE A 254 4.80 -5.85 -13.07
N THR A 255 3.80 -5.19 -13.63
CA THR A 255 3.97 -4.01 -14.48
C THR A 255 2.99 -2.92 -14.05
N ALA A 256 3.38 -1.67 -14.24
CA ALA A 256 2.51 -0.50 -14.05
C ALA A 256 2.17 0.08 -15.42
N LYS A 257 0.93 0.53 -15.62
CA LYS A 257 0.48 1.21 -16.83
C LYS A 257 -0.09 2.58 -16.48
N ALA A 258 0.57 3.64 -16.92
CA ALA A 258 0.08 5.01 -16.75
C ALA A 258 -0.76 5.44 -17.96
N PHE A 259 -1.74 6.31 -17.71
CA PHE A 259 -2.60 6.93 -18.72
C PHE A 259 -2.61 8.45 -18.49
N ASP A 260 -2.43 9.23 -19.55
CA ASP A 260 -2.53 10.70 -19.56
C ASP A 260 -3.99 11.19 -19.71
N ASP A 261 -4.17 12.51 -19.80
CA ASP A 261 -5.47 13.15 -19.95
C ASP A 261 -6.00 13.25 -21.38
N ASP A 262 -5.13 13.06 -22.38
CA ASP A 262 -5.47 13.00 -23.80
C ASP A 262 -5.62 11.54 -24.31
N GLY A 263 -5.56 10.55 -23.41
CA GLY A 263 -5.93 9.15 -23.63
C GLY A 263 -4.82 8.21 -24.12
N ALA A 264 -3.57 8.65 -24.22
CA ALA A 264 -2.45 7.75 -24.48
C ALA A 264 -2.08 6.97 -23.19
N SER A 265 -1.11 6.05 -23.33
CA SER A 265 -0.67 5.23 -22.19
C SER A 265 0.67 4.55 -22.45
N ARG A 266 1.38 4.25 -21.36
CA ARG A 266 2.65 3.52 -21.40
C ARG A 266 2.71 2.48 -20.31
N VAL A 267 3.40 1.38 -20.59
CA VAL A 267 3.70 0.31 -19.62
C VAL A 267 5.14 0.46 -19.15
N SER A 268 5.38 0.21 -17.86
CA SER A 268 6.70 0.19 -17.24
C SER A 268 7.52 -1.04 -17.66
N ASP A 269 8.80 -1.04 -17.29
CA ASP A 269 9.56 -2.29 -17.23
C ASP A 269 8.91 -3.29 -16.26
N THR A 270 9.19 -4.58 -16.48
CA THR A 270 8.66 -5.67 -15.65
C THR A 270 9.49 -5.86 -14.38
N VAL A 271 8.83 -5.79 -13.23
CA VAL A 271 9.39 -6.15 -11.92
C VAL A 271 9.03 -7.61 -11.62
N ARG A 272 10.02 -8.47 -11.41
CA ARG A 272 9.82 -9.88 -11.03
C ARG A 272 9.99 -10.02 -9.51
N ILE A 273 9.05 -10.67 -8.84
CA ILE A 273 9.16 -11.01 -7.41
C ILE A 273 8.93 -12.50 -7.17
N THR A 274 9.50 -13.01 -6.09
CA THR A 274 9.32 -14.40 -5.65
C THR A 274 8.63 -14.44 -4.29
N VAL A 275 7.56 -15.21 -4.19
CA VAL A 275 6.85 -15.48 -2.93
C VAL A 275 7.14 -16.91 -2.53
N THR A 276 7.71 -17.08 -1.35
CA THR A 276 8.06 -18.40 -0.80
C THR A 276 6.98 -18.88 0.18
N GLY A 277 6.78 -20.18 0.24
CA GLY A 277 5.88 -20.82 1.20
C GLY A 277 6.65 -21.51 2.33
N CYS A 278 5.94 -21.81 3.42
CA CYS A 278 6.44 -22.72 4.44
C CYS A 278 6.74 -24.11 3.89
N THR A 279 7.80 -24.71 4.41
CA THR A 279 8.07 -26.14 4.27
C THR A 279 7.86 -26.79 5.65
N PRO A 280 6.83 -27.65 5.81
CA PRO A 280 6.63 -28.42 7.03
C PRO A 280 7.85 -29.31 7.33
N ILE A 281 8.31 -29.31 8.58
CA ILE A 281 9.43 -30.16 9.03
C ILE A 281 8.93 -31.54 9.49
N GLY A 282 7.62 -31.69 9.73
CA GLY A 282 7.01 -32.96 10.14
C GLY A 282 6.66 -33.03 11.63
N THR A 283 6.99 -32.00 12.42
CA THR A 283 6.88 -32.05 13.89
C THR A 283 6.43 -30.72 14.53
N VAL A 284 5.96 -30.82 15.77
CA VAL A 284 5.71 -29.70 16.71
C VAL A 284 6.51 -29.91 18.00
N THR A 285 6.99 -28.82 18.61
CA THR A 285 7.63 -28.88 19.93
C THR A 285 6.59 -29.11 21.03
N ALA A 286 6.75 -30.17 21.82
CA ALA A 286 6.00 -30.42 23.04
C ALA A 286 6.87 -30.14 24.27
N GLU A 287 6.30 -29.49 25.27
CA GLU A 287 6.94 -29.14 26.55
C GLU A 287 5.99 -29.54 27.68
N GLY A 288 6.52 -30.26 28.68
CA GLY A 288 5.76 -30.74 29.83
C GLY A 288 6.32 -30.21 31.14
N TYR A 289 5.42 -29.88 32.06
CA TYR A 289 5.71 -29.27 33.34
C TYR A 289 5.05 -30.08 34.47
N LEU A 290 5.83 -30.55 35.45
CA LEU A 290 5.37 -31.51 36.48
C LEU A 290 4.99 -30.86 37.82
N ASN A 291 4.23 -31.61 38.63
CA ASN A 291 3.78 -31.26 39.98
C ASN A 291 2.99 -29.94 40.06
N ILE A 292 2.19 -29.63 39.03
CA ILE A 292 1.33 -28.46 39.04
C ILE A 292 -0.03 -28.85 39.65
N PRO A 293 -0.41 -28.33 40.82
CA PRO A 293 -1.72 -28.60 41.41
C PRO A 293 -2.84 -27.89 40.64
N GLY A 294 -4.09 -28.11 41.03
CA GLY A 294 -5.26 -27.48 40.40
C GLY A 294 -5.64 -28.08 39.03
N THR A 295 -6.65 -27.49 38.40
CA THR A 295 -7.26 -27.95 37.15
C THR A 295 -7.22 -26.90 36.04
N GLN A 296 -6.77 -25.67 36.33
CA GLN A 296 -6.87 -24.55 35.41
C GLN A 296 -5.56 -24.31 34.64
N VAL A 297 -5.67 -23.87 33.39
CA VAL A 297 -4.53 -23.37 32.59
C VAL A 297 -3.81 -22.21 33.31
N ALA A 298 -4.53 -21.43 34.12
CA ALA A 298 -3.95 -20.43 35.02
C ALA A 298 -2.93 -21.02 36.02
N ASP A 299 -3.12 -22.25 36.49
CA ASP A 299 -2.20 -22.94 37.40
C ASP A 299 -0.86 -23.26 36.71
N LEU A 300 -0.90 -23.58 35.40
CA LEU A 300 0.30 -23.72 34.56
C LEU A 300 0.97 -22.36 34.34
N LEU A 301 0.20 -21.33 33.96
CA LEU A 301 0.73 -19.99 33.67
C LEU A 301 1.38 -19.31 34.89
N ASN A 302 0.88 -19.60 36.10
CA ASN A 302 1.42 -19.10 37.36
C ASN A 302 2.57 -19.95 37.93
N ASN A 303 2.92 -21.07 37.29
CA ASN A 303 4.01 -21.93 37.76
C ASN A 303 5.39 -21.31 37.44
N PRO A 304 6.32 -21.18 38.41
CA PRO A 304 7.65 -20.58 38.17
C PRO A 304 8.52 -21.31 37.13
N ALA A 305 8.24 -22.57 36.81
CA ALA A 305 8.91 -23.30 35.74
C ALA A 305 8.42 -22.87 34.34
N TYR A 306 7.17 -22.42 34.23
CA TYR A 306 6.62 -21.93 32.97
C TYR A 306 7.13 -20.51 32.65
N PRO A 307 7.47 -20.18 31.39
CA PRO A 307 7.51 -21.04 30.20
C PRO A 307 8.88 -21.70 29.93
N ASN A 308 9.91 -21.44 30.75
CA ASN A 308 11.30 -21.60 30.34
C ASN A 308 12.01 -22.87 30.85
N ASN A 309 11.45 -23.56 31.84
CA ASN A 309 12.08 -24.71 32.52
C ASN A 309 11.19 -25.96 32.50
N PRO A 310 10.80 -26.50 31.33
CA PRO A 310 10.03 -27.76 31.27
C PRO A 310 10.87 -28.96 31.75
N GLU A 311 10.26 -29.88 32.51
CA GLU A 311 10.92 -31.13 32.91
C GLU A 311 11.17 -32.09 31.73
N ALA A 312 10.37 -31.98 30.65
CA ALA A 312 10.54 -32.73 29.42
C ALA A 312 10.20 -31.91 28.17
N THR A 313 10.97 -32.11 27.09
CA THR A 313 10.72 -31.55 25.77
C THR A 313 10.81 -32.64 24.71
N ALA A 314 9.89 -32.68 23.74
CA ALA A 314 9.84 -33.67 22.67
C ALA A 314 9.38 -33.08 21.32
N GLN A 315 9.36 -33.89 20.27
CA GLN A 315 8.88 -33.51 18.94
C GLN A 315 7.77 -34.46 18.49
N LEU A 316 6.52 -33.97 18.46
CA LEU A 316 5.37 -34.79 18.08
C LEU A 316 5.11 -34.68 16.58
N THR A 317 4.82 -35.80 15.93
CA THR A 317 4.45 -35.89 14.51
C THR A 317 2.96 -35.64 14.23
N THR A 318 2.23 -35.16 15.24
CA THR A 318 0.80 -34.84 15.20
C THR A 318 0.44 -33.89 16.34
N LEU A 319 -0.62 -33.08 16.21
CA LEU A 319 -1.10 -32.24 17.31
C LEU A 319 -1.96 -33.01 18.31
N GLN A 320 -1.35 -34.03 18.94
CA GLN A 320 -2.01 -34.87 19.93
C GLN A 320 -1.04 -35.59 20.87
N TYR A 321 -1.46 -35.81 22.12
CA TYR A 321 -0.88 -36.77 23.06
C TYR A 321 -1.92 -37.34 24.02
N SER A 322 -1.56 -38.38 24.78
CA SER A 322 -2.41 -39.02 25.78
C SER A 322 -1.58 -39.79 26.80
N ASN A 323 -2.16 -40.10 27.97
CA ASN A 323 -1.64 -41.04 28.97
C ASN A 323 -0.26 -40.68 29.56
N ILE A 324 0.03 -39.39 29.73
CA ILE A 324 1.29 -38.86 30.26
C ILE A 324 1.46 -39.20 31.75
N THR A 325 0.79 -38.46 32.63
CA THR A 325 0.88 -38.61 34.10
C THR A 325 -0.25 -37.79 34.77
N ASN A 326 -0.19 -37.59 36.09
CA ASN A 326 -1.10 -36.70 36.83
C ASN A 326 -0.38 -35.42 37.29
N GLN A 327 -1.14 -34.37 37.60
CA GLN A 327 -0.65 -33.08 38.12
C GLN A 327 0.44 -32.46 37.24
N TYR A 328 0.15 -32.32 35.95
CA TYR A 328 1.05 -31.68 34.99
C TYR A 328 0.36 -30.52 34.28
N GLY A 329 1.15 -29.63 33.70
CA GLY A 329 0.73 -28.78 32.60
C GLY A 329 1.59 -29.06 31.37
N ALA A 330 1.07 -28.80 30.18
CA ALA A 330 1.78 -29.06 28.93
C ALA A 330 1.49 -28.00 27.89
N ARG A 331 2.46 -27.80 27.00
CA ARG A 331 2.41 -26.86 25.89
C ARG A 331 2.86 -27.52 24.60
N LEU A 332 2.06 -27.44 23.56
CA LEU A 332 2.51 -27.70 22.18
C LEU A 332 2.67 -26.36 21.50
N ARG A 333 3.81 -26.09 20.86
CA ARG A 333 4.03 -24.85 20.11
C ARG A 333 4.90 -25.04 18.89
N GLY A 334 4.60 -24.26 17.86
CA GLY A 334 5.27 -24.36 16.57
C GLY A 334 4.60 -23.48 15.53
N TYR A 335 4.75 -23.87 14.28
CA TYR A 335 4.19 -23.20 13.12
C TYR A 335 3.32 -24.16 12.33
N LEU A 336 2.13 -23.68 11.96
CA LEU A 336 1.20 -24.31 11.06
C LEU A 336 1.46 -23.82 9.64
N CYS A 337 1.48 -24.75 8.68
CA CYS A 337 1.65 -24.48 7.27
C CYS A 337 0.36 -24.83 6.54
N ALA A 338 -0.38 -23.82 6.06
CA ALA A 338 -1.69 -24.04 5.46
C ALA A 338 -1.55 -24.63 4.04
N PRO A 339 -2.20 -25.77 3.72
CA PRO A 339 -2.12 -26.38 2.39
C PRO A 339 -3.03 -25.72 1.34
N LEU A 340 -4.01 -24.91 1.75
CA LEU A 340 -5.00 -24.27 0.88
C LEU A 340 -5.23 -22.83 1.33
N THR A 341 -5.60 -21.96 0.40
CA THR A 341 -6.10 -20.62 0.71
C THR A 341 -7.60 -20.71 1.00
N GLY A 342 -8.06 -20.07 2.07
CA GLY A 342 -9.49 -19.99 2.42
C GLY A 342 -9.76 -20.15 3.91
N ASN A 343 -11.02 -20.44 4.24
CA ASN A 343 -11.50 -20.48 5.62
C ASN A 343 -11.29 -21.85 6.27
N TYR A 344 -10.59 -21.86 7.41
CA TYR A 344 -10.37 -23.00 8.28
C TYR A 344 -11.24 -22.90 9.54
N VAL A 345 -11.59 -24.05 10.12
CA VAL A 345 -12.23 -24.13 11.45
C VAL A 345 -11.45 -25.12 12.30
N PHE A 346 -10.97 -24.68 13.46
CA PHE A 346 -10.15 -25.48 14.38
C PHE A 346 -11.00 -26.07 15.51
N TYR A 347 -10.54 -27.20 16.02
CA TYR A 347 -11.16 -27.93 17.12
C TYR A 347 -10.11 -28.34 18.16
N ILE A 348 -10.45 -28.30 19.44
CA ILE A 348 -9.61 -28.79 20.54
C ILE A 348 -10.40 -29.69 21.49
N ALA A 349 -9.77 -30.76 21.96
CA ALA A 349 -10.29 -31.63 23.01
C ALA A 349 -9.14 -31.94 23.99
N GLY A 350 -9.37 -31.76 25.28
CA GLY A 350 -8.41 -32.13 26.33
C GLY A 350 -9.07 -32.48 27.66
N ASP A 351 -8.28 -33.10 28.52
CA ASP A 351 -8.68 -33.59 29.85
C ASP A 351 -7.50 -33.35 30.80
N ASP A 352 -7.54 -32.42 31.76
CA ASP A 352 -8.67 -31.55 32.19
C ASP A 352 -8.94 -30.33 31.28
N GLN A 353 -8.23 -29.20 31.47
CA GLN A 353 -8.52 -27.92 30.79
C GLN A 353 -7.53 -27.69 29.63
N ALA A 354 -8.04 -27.33 28.45
CA ALA A 354 -7.20 -27.03 27.29
C ALA A 354 -7.64 -25.75 26.53
N GLY A 355 -6.67 -25.04 25.95
CA GLY A 355 -6.90 -23.90 25.05
C GLY A 355 -5.92 -23.88 23.87
N LEU A 356 -6.41 -23.48 22.69
CA LEU A 356 -5.67 -23.35 21.43
C LEU A 356 -5.55 -21.87 21.05
N TYR A 357 -4.32 -21.41 20.85
CA TYR A 357 -3.98 -20.08 20.39
C TYR A 357 -3.40 -20.15 18.97
N LEU A 358 -3.80 -19.23 18.11
CA LEU A 358 -3.30 -19.10 16.74
C LEU A 358 -2.97 -17.63 16.46
N SER A 359 -1.85 -17.39 15.78
CA SER A 359 -1.42 -16.09 15.30
C SER A 359 -1.91 -15.83 13.87
N THR A 360 -2.04 -14.54 13.52
CA THR A 360 -2.27 -14.08 12.15
C THR A 360 -1.05 -14.25 11.24
N ASP A 361 0.12 -14.52 11.79
CA ASP A 361 1.41 -14.63 11.09
C ASP A 361 2.41 -15.52 11.88
N GLU A 362 3.71 -15.47 11.52
CA GLU A 362 4.78 -16.18 12.25
C GLU A 362 5.09 -15.60 13.64
N ASN A 363 4.59 -14.40 13.98
CA ASN A 363 4.95 -13.72 15.22
C ASN A 363 4.11 -14.25 16.40
N PRO A 364 4.72 -14.83 17.46
CA PRO A 364 3.99 -15.30 18.64
C PRO A 364 3.28 -14.20 19.43
N ALA A 365 3.63 -12.92 19.23
CA ALA A 365 2.95 -11.80 19.88
C ALA A 365 1.52 -11.56 19.34
N ASN A 366 1.24 -11.99 18.10
CA ASN A 366 -0.05 -11.77 17.42
C ASN A 366 -1.06 -12.92 17.67
N LYS A 367 -0.75 -13.86 18.58
CA LYS A 367 -1.61 -15.00 18.89
C LYS A 367 -2.85 -14.60 19.72
N VAL A 368 -3.99 -15.18 19.36
CA VAL A 368 -5.25 -15.05 20.11
C VAL A 368 -5.81 -16.44 20.45
N LEU A 369 -6.58 -16.55 21.54
CA LEU A 369 -7.28 -17.79 21.90
C LEU A 369 -8.42 -18.02 20.90
N ILE A 370 -8.41 -19.15 20.19
CA ILE A 370 -9.40 -19.46 19.15
C ILE A 370 -10.35 -20.61 19.50
N ALA A 371 -9.98 -21.51 20.42
CA ALA A 371 -10.82 -22.61 20.89
C ALA A 371 -10.36 -23.11 22.27
N TYR A 372 -11.26 -23.63 23.10
CA TYR A 372 -10.95 -24.18 24.43
C TYR A 372 -12.06 -25.09 25.00
N ASN A 373 -11.70 -25.96 25.95
CA ASN A 373 -12.63 -26.59 26.89
C ASN A 373 -12.24 -26.22 28.33
N GLN A 374 -13.21 -25.82 29.16
CA GLN A 374 -12.98 -25.45 30.57
C GLN A 374 -12.98 -26.64 31.54
N THR A 375 -13.70 -27.69 31.18
CA THR A 375 -13.84 -28.94 31.94
C THR A 375 -13.44 -30.11 31.03
N PRO A 376 -13.02 -31.26 31.60
CA PRO A 376 -12.60 -32.41 30.82
C PRO A 376 -13.63 -32.87 29.79
N VAL A 377 -13.13 -33.23 28.61
CA VAL A 377 -13.88 -33.88 27.53
C VAL A 377 -13.27 -35.24 27.22
N ASN A 378 -14.05 -36.16 26.66
CA ASN A 378 -13.53 -37.46 26.25
C ASN A 378 -12.46 -37.31 25.14
N PHE A 379 -11.65 -38.35 24.94
CA PHE A 379 -10.61 -38.37 23.92
C PHE A 379 -11.20 -38.08 22.53
N GLN A 380 -10.68 -37.03 21.86
CA GLN A 380 -11.18 -36.54 20.56
C GLN A 380 -12.68 -36.18 20.56
N GLU A 381 -13.26 -35.79 21.69
CA GLU A 381 -14.66 -35.35 21.79
C GLU A 381 -14.80 -33.87 21.40
N TRP A 382 -14.78 -33.59 20.08
CA TRP A 382 -14.66 -32.24 19.51
C TRP A 382 -15.86 -31.30 19.72
N LEU A 383 -17.03 -31.81 20.10
CA LEU A 383 -18.33 -31.11 20.00
C LEU A 383 -19.15 -31.07 21.30
N LYS A 384 -18.56 -31.40 22.46
CA LYS A 384 -19.26 -31.36 23.75
C LYS A 384 -19.58 -29.93 24.21
N PHE A 385 -18.70 -28.97 23.92
CA PHE A 385 -18.90 -27.55 24.18
C PHE A 385 -18.69 -26.71 22.92
N PRO A 386 -19.52 -25.68 22.65
CA PRO A 386 -19.32 -24.78 21.51
C PRO A 386 -17.96 -24.09 21.48
N THR A 387 -17.36 -23.84 22.65
CA THR A 387 -16.04 -23.21 22.80
C THR A 387 -14.89 -24.05 22.25
N GLN A 388 -15.09 -25.36 22.05
CA GLN A 388 -14.09 -26.25 21.46
C GLN A 388 -13.86 -25.99 19.98
N LYS A 389 -14.73 -25.23 19.33
CA LYS A 389 -14.73 -24.92 17.90
C LYS A 389 -14.41 -23.45 17.68
N SER A 390 -13.45 -23.14 16.81
CA SER A 390 -13.16 -21.76 16.44
C SER A 390 -14.23 -21.14 15.53
N VAL A 391 -14.20 -19.81 15.41
CA VAL A 391 -14.76 -19.13 14.24
C VAL A 391 -14.04 -19.56 12.96
N SER A 392 -14.58 -19.22 11.79
CA SER A 392 -13.85 -19.41 10.53
C SER A 392 -12.67 -18.43 10.44
N ILE A 393 -11.47 -18.95 10.22
CA ILE A 393 -10.21 -18.19 10.15
C ILE A 393 -9.64 -18.35 8.74
N LYS A 394 -9.39 -17.24 8.04
CA LYS A 394 -8.83 -17.27 6.69
C LYS A 394 -7.31 -17.42 6.75
N LEU A 395 -6.79 -18.47 6.11
CA LEU A 395 -5.35 -18.70 5.92
C LEU A 395 -5.01 -18.71 4.42
N VAL A 396 -3.74 -18.53 4.09
CA VAL A 396 -3.19 -18.57 2.73
C VAL A 396 -2.38 -19.84 2.55
N LYS A 397 -2.52 -20.51 1.41
CA LYS A 397 -1.68 -21.66 1.04
C LYS A 397 -0.20 -21.29 1.14
N GLY A 398 0.59 -22.11 1.80
CA GLY A 398 2.01 -21.85 2.05
C GLY A 398 2.28 -20.73 3.06
N GLY A 399 1.25 -20.10 3.64
CA GLY A 399 1.38 -19.19 4.77
C GLY A 399 1.76 -19.94 6.04
N ARG A 400 2.62 -19.31 6.86
CA ARG A 400 3.16 -19.86 8.10
C ARG A 400 2.60 -19.11 9.30
N TYR A 401 1.98 -19.84 10.22
CA TYR A 401 1.23 -19.26 11.33
C TYR A 401 1.72 -19.84 12.65
N TYR A 402 2.17 -19.01 13.58
CA TYR A 402 2.50 -19.48 14.92
C TYR A 402 1.24 -19.99 15.64
N PHE A 403 1.34 -21.12 16.34
CA PHE A 403 0.30 -21.59 17.24
C PHE A 403 0.88 -22.09 18.57
N GLU A 404 0.03 -22.12 19.60
CA GLU A 404 0.34 -22.66 20.91
C GLU A 404 -0.91 -23.31 21.51
N THR A 405 -0.79 -24.51 22.07
CA THR A 405 -1.81 -25.09 22.96
C THR A 405 -1.34 -24.99 24.40
N LEU A 406 -2.24 -24.68 25.32
CA LEU A 406 -1.99 -24.80 26.76
C LEU A 406 -2.95 -25.85 27.34
N HIS A 407 -2.41 -26.79 28.12
CA HIS A 407 -3.16 -27.86 28.75
C HIS A 407 -2.79 -27.98 30.22
N LYS A 408 -3.78 -28.21 31.08
CA LYS A 408 -3.61 -28.51 32.49
C LYS A 408 -4.31 -29.84 32.79
N GLN A 409 -3.61 -30.73 33.49
CA GLN A 409 -4.16 -31.97 34.03
C GLN A 409 -4.03 -32.05 35.56
N SER A 410 -5.08 -32.51 36.23
CA SER A 410 -5.09 -32.84 37.66
C SER A 410 -4.92 -34.34 37.90
N THR A 411 -5.96 -35.15 37.77
CA THR A 411 -5.94 -36.59 38.03
C THR A 411 -6.86 -37.39 37.11
N GLY A 412 -6.38 -38.51 36.57
CA GLY A 412 -7.21 -39.48 35.85
C GLY A 412 -6.78 -39.65 34.40
N ALA A 413 -7.77 -39.84 33.52
CA ALA A 413 -7.55 -39.80 32.08
C ALA A 413 -6.94 -38.45 31.71
N ASN A 414 -6.05 -38.43 30.72
CA ASN A 414 -5.38 -37.21 30.31
C ASN A 414 -4.98 -37.28 28.85
N HIS A 415 -5.33 -36.25 28.10
CA HIS A 415 -5.06 -36.13 26.68
C HIS A 415 -5.18 -34.69 26.23
N LEU A 416 -4.63 -34.44 25.04
CA LEU A 416 -4.88 -33.25 24.25
C LEU A 416 -4.91 -33.68 22.78
N SER A 417 -5.88 -33.20 22.03
CA SER A 417 -5.98 -33.36 20.58
C SER A 417 -6.40 -32.03 19.94
N VAL A 418 -5.82 -31.68 18.79
CA VAL A 418 -6.26 -30.55 17.95
C VAL A 418 -6.52 -31.02 16.54
N GLY A 419 -7.70 -30.67 16.00
CA GLY A 419 -8.13 -30.97 14.64
C GLY A 419 -8.51 -29.70 13.87
N TRP A 420 -8.69 -29.83 12.56
CA TRP A 420 -9.25 -28.77 11.72
C TRP A 420 -10.17 -29.29 10.62
N VAL A 421 -11.02 -28.41 10.09
CA VAL A 421 -11.69 -28.54 8.80
C VAL A 421 -11.12 -27.49 7.86
N MET A 422 -10.68 -27.95 6.69
CA MET A 422 -10.04 -27.14 5.66
C MET A 422 -11.07 -26.49 4.70
N PRO A 423 -10.68 -25.51 3.86
CA PRO A 423 -11.61 -24.77 2.99
C PRO A 423 -12.39 -25.64 2.00
N ASN A 424 -11.86 -26.81 1.64
CA ASN A 424 -12.49 -27.80 0.77
C ASN A 424 -13.42 -28.78 1.51
N GLY A 425 -13.65 -28.59 2.82
CA GLY A 425 -14.46 -29.46 3.66
C GLY A 425 -13.74 -30.72 4.19
N THR A 426 -12.48 -30.97 3.81
CA THR A 426 -11.70 -32.09 4.36
C THR A 426 -11.34 -31.81 5.82
N ALA A 427 -11.57 -32.79 6.70
CA ALA A 427 -11.16 -32.75 8.10
C ALA A 427 -9.84 -33.51 8.31
N GLU A 428 -8.93 -32.95 9.11
CA GLU A 428 -7.77 -33.68 9.65
C GLU A 428 -7.80 -33.51 11.18
N ALA A 429 -8.06 -34.61 11.90
CA ALA A 429 -8.26 -34.62 13.33
C ALA A 429 -7.65 -35.91 13.93
N PRO A 430 -6.46 -35.84 14.55
CA PRO A 430 -5.63 -34.65 14.78
C PRO A 430 -4.95 -34.09 13.52
N ILE A 431 -4.46 -32.85 13.60
CA ILE A 431 -3.66 -32.22 12.54
C ILE A 431 -2.31 -32.94 12.40
N PRO A 432 -1.97 -33.48 11.21
CA PRO A 432 -0.78 -34.29 11.01
C PRO A 432 0.51 -33.46 10.87
N GLY A 433 1.65 -34.09 11.17
CA GLY A 433 2.98 -33.46 11.17
C GLY A 433 3.42 -32.83 9.85
N ASN A 434 2.91 -33.31 8.71
CA ASN A 434 3.13 -32.67 7.40
C ASN A 434 2.40 -31.31 7.23
N ARG A 435 1.79 -30.78 8.30
CA ARG A 435 1.31 -29.40 8.43
C ARG A 435 2.15 -28.56 9.40
N LEU A 436 3.15 -29.14 10.06
CA LEU A 436 3.78 -28.59 11.27
C LEU A 436 5.30 -28.39 11.12
N SER A 437 5.80 -27.36 11.79
CA SER A 437 7.23 -27.14 12.05
C SER A 437 7.47 -26.67 13.50
N PRO A 438 8.58 -27.06 14.16
CA PRO A 438 8.89 -26.66 15.52
C PRO A 438 9.40 -25.21 15.64
N ILE A 439 9.54 -24.73 16.89
CA ILE A 439 10.04 -23.38 17.19
C ILE A 439 11.51 -23.19 16.84
N GLN A 440 12.36 -24.18 17.13
CA GLN A 440 13.79 -24.27 16.79
C GLN A 440 14.23 -25.75 16.90
N GLY A 441 15.25 -26.16 16.13
CA GLY A 441 15.88 -27.49 16.22
C GLY A 441 15.49 -28.47 15.11
N SER A 442 16.50 -29.14 14.56
CA SER A 442 16.37 -30.11 13.47
C SER A 442 15.76 -31.45 13.91
N GLY A 443 14.64 -31.84 13.30
CA GLY A 443 14.35 -33.18 12.75
C GLY A 443 14.56 -34.48 13.54
N SER A 444 15.03 -34.44 14.78
CA SER A 444 15.39 -35.62 15.58
C SER A 444 15.10 -35.41 17.07
N GLY A 445 13.91 -34.88 17.37
CA GLY A 445 13.31 -35.12 18.68
C GLY A 445 12.60 -36.48 18.65
N PRO A 446 12.57 -37.20 19.78
CA PRO A 446 12.00 -38.55 19.80
C PRO A 446 10.46 -38.51 19.69
N SER A 447 9.84 -39.64 19.30
CA SER A 447 8.45 -39.74 18.83
C SER A 447 7.40 -39.45 19.91
N GLN A 448 6.10 -39.52 19.57
CA GLN A 448 5.00 -39.33 20.55
C GLN A 448 5.13 -40.22 21.80
N GLN A 449 5.62 -41.46 21.65
CA GLN A 449 5.89 -42.36 22.78
C GLN A 449 6.91 -41.76 23.76
N SER A 450 7.94 -41.08 23.24
CA SER A 450 9.00 -40.51 24.07
C SER A 450 8.57 -39.32 24.92
N PHE A 451 7.55 -38.54 24.51
CA PHE A 451 7.05 -37.44 25.35
C PHE A 451 6.35 -37.99 26.60
N GLN A 452 5.53 -39.02 26.38
CA GLN A 452 4.87 -39.77 27.43
C GLN A 452 5.90 -40.45 28.36
N GLU A 453 6.86 -41.16 27.78
CA GLU A 453 7.93 -41.85 28.50
C GLU A 453 8.81 -40.89 29.30
N ALA A 454 9.29 -39.80 28.71
CA ALA A 454 10.13 -38.81 29.40
C ALA A 454 9.40 -38.16 30.58
N MET A 455 8.14 -37.75 30.41
CA MET A 455 7.34 -37.19 31.49
C MET A 455 7.09 -38.21 32.61
N LEU A 456 6.80 -39.47 32.26
CA LEU A 456 6.53 -40.54 33.22
C LEU A 456 7.81 -40.98 33.98
N GLU A 457 8.96 -41.00 33.31
CA GLU A 457 10.27 -41.25 33.93
C GLU A 457 10.66 -40.13 34.88
N LYS A 458 10.48 -38.86 34.47
CA LYS A 458 10.71 -37.70 35.32
C LYS A 458 9.80 -37.71 36.55
N SER A 459 8.50 -37.95 36.39
CA SER A 459 7.57 -37.98 37.54
C SER A 459 7.90 -39.11 38.52
N LYS A 460 8.31 -40.29 38.03
CA LYS A 460 8.79 -41.40 38.88
C LYS A 460 10.07 -41.05 39.62
N THR A 461 11.03 -40.42 38.95
CA THR A 461 12.32 -40.01 39.53
C THR A 461 12.10 -39.00 40.66
N GLU A 462 11.21 -38.04 40.46
CA GLU A 462 10.84 -37.05 41.47
C GLU A 462 10.05 -37.62 42.66
N GLU A 463 9.24 -38.66 42.45
CA GLU A 463 8.57 -39.39 43.53
C GLU A 463 9.55 -40.29 44.32
N ALA A 464 10.55 -40.85 43.63
CA ALA A 464 11.61 -41.67 44.23
C ALA A 464 12.57 -40.86 45.11
N ASP A 465 12.79 -39.57 44.80
CA ASP A 465 13.72 -38.68 45.51
C ASP A 465 13.48 -38.61 47.03
N LEU A 466 12.21 -38.57 47.49
CA LEU A 466 11.89 -38.61 48.92
C LEU A 466 11.97 -40.03 49.46
N THR A 467 13.15 -40.43 49.93
CA THR A 467 13.35 -41.67 50.69
C THR A 467 13.05 -41.44 52.17
N ILE A 468 12.42 -42.43 52.80
CA ILE A 468 11.98 -42.36 54.19
C ILE A 468 12.29 -43.68 54.88
N SER A 469 12.94 -43.62 56.02
CA SER A 469 13.10 -44.76 56.92
C SER A 469 12.60 -44.41 58.31
N VAL A 470 12.08 -45.40 59.03
CA VAL A 470 11.66 -45.26 60.43
C VAL A 470 12.26 -46.39 61.24
N THR A 471 13.16 -46.06 62.17
CA THR A 471 13.90 -47.04 62.97
C THR A 471 13.93 -46.66 64.46
N PRO A 472 13.97 -47.65 65.39
CA PRO A 472 13.56 -49.04 65.16
C PRO A 472 12.06 -49.11 64.82
N ASN A 473 11.65 -50.09 64.02
CA ASN A 473 10.24 -50.39 63.76
C ASN A 473 10.12 -51.90 63.52
N PRO A 474 9.53 -52.69 64.43
CA PRO A 474 8.84 -52.26 65.67
C PRO A 474 9.75 -51.58 66.71
N SER A 475 9.17 -50.72 67.56
CA SER A 475 9.87 -50.04 68.67
C SER A 475 9.16 -50.26 70.01
N SER A 476 9.93 -50.38 71.10
CA SER A 476 9.42 -50.30 72.48
C SER A 476 9.48 -48.88 73.05
N ASN A 477 10.43 -48.05 72.61
CA ASN A 477 10.67 -46.70 73.16
C ASN A 477 10.10 -45.61 72.23
N HIS A 478 10.83 -45.21 71.19
CA HIS A 478 10.39 -44.19 70.22
C HIS A 478 10.71 -44.64 68.80
N PHE A 479 10.11 -43.98 67.83
CA PHE A 479 10.44 -44.10 66.41
C PHE A 479 11.33 -42.92 66.01
N THR A 480 12.38 -43.20 65.24
CA THR A 480 13.22 -42.18 64.62
C THR A 480 12.94 -42.20 63.11
N LEU A 481 12.26 -41.17 62.62
CA LEU A 481 12.04 -40.93 61.20
C LEU A 481 13.28 -40.24 60.62
N THR A 482 13.91 -40.84 59.62
CA THR A 482 14.94 -40.19 58.80
C THR A 482 14.38 -39.96 57.40
N THR A 483 14.59 -38.76 56.87
CA THR A 483 14.23 -38.40 55.49
C THR A 483 15.50 -38.15 54.69
N ARG A 484 15.53 -38.51 53.40
CA ARG A 484 16.54 -38.02 52.45
C ARG A 484 15.88 -37.66 51.12
N THR A 485 16.27 -36.53 50.55
CA THR A 485 15.65 -35.89 49.38
C THR A 485 16.55 -34.77 48.86
N SER A 486 16.58 -34.55 47.55
CA SER A 486 17.24 -33.37 46.95
C SER A 486 16.39 -32.09 47.07
N ARG A 487 15.10 -32.20 47.42
CA ARG A 487 14.17 -31.08 47.58
C ARG A 487 14.43 -30.27 48.84
N LYS A 488 14.17 -28.96 48.75
CA LYS A 488 14.31 -28.00 49.86
C LYS A 488 13.02 -27.75 50.66
N ASP A 489 11.89 -28.29 50.18
CA ASP A 489 10.58 -28.09 50.79
C ASP A 489 10.52 -28.69 52.21
N ILE A 490 9.83 -28.00 53.13
CA ILE A 490 9.57 -28.52 54.47
C ILE A 490 8.67 -29.76 54.43
N ILE A 491 8.93 -30.64 55.39
CA ILE A 491 8.23 -31.90 55.60
C ILE A 491 7.22 -31.73 56.74
N SER A 492 6.10 -32.43 56.64
CA SER A 492 5.15 -32.61 57.75
C SER A 492 4.84 -34.09 57.93
N VAL A 493 4.45 -34.47 59.15
CA VAL A 493 4.15 -35.86 59.53
C VAL A 493 2.88 -35.87 60.35
N SER A 494 1.91 -36.69 59.98
CA SER A 494 0.68 -36.93 60.75
C SER A 494 0.61 -38.41 61.13
N ILE A 495 0.53 -38.72 62.43
CA ILE A 495 0.46 -40.08 62.95
C ILE A 495 -0.99 -40.38 63.35
N THR A 496 -1.54 -41.49 62.87
CA THR A 496 -2.89 -41.97 63.21
C THR A 496 -2.84 -43.36 63.85
N ASP A 497 -3.80 -43.70 64.71
CA ASP A 497 -4.00 -45.07 65.17
C ASP A 497 -4.81 -45.91 64.15
N ILE A 498 -5.01 -47.20 64.43
CA ILE A 498 -5.76 -48.12 63.53
C ILE A 498 -7.21 -47.71 63.25
N SER A 499 -7.80 -46.82 64.06
CA SER A 499 -9.15 -46.28 63.84
C SER A 499 -9.16 -45.02 62.96
N GLY A 500 -7.99 -44.57 62.50
CA GLY A 500 -7.81 -43.32 61.74
C GLY A 500 -7.76 -42.06 62.61
N ARG A 501 -7.86 -42.18 63.93
CA ARG A 501 -7.78 -41.04 64.85
C ARG A 501 -6.36 -40.48 64.88
N LEU A 502 -6.23 -39.15 64.73
CA LEU A 502 -4.96 -38.44 64.81
C LEU A 502 -4.38 -38.52 66.24
N ILE A 503 -3.14 -38.97 66.34
CA ILE A 503 -2.37 -39.14 67.59
C ILE A 503 -1.34 -38.04 67.75
N GLU A 504 -0.63 -37.69 66.67
CA GLU A 504 0.43 -36.70 66.71
C GLU A 504 0.55 -36.02 65.34
N ARG A 505 0.88 -34.74 65.30
CA ARG A 505 1.20 -34.01 64.06
C ARG A 505 2.44 -33.16 64.27
N ARG A 506 3.38 -33.25 63.32
CA ARG A 506 4.60 -32.45 63.24
C ARG A 506 4.60 -31.67 61.93
N LEU A 507 4.91 -30.39 62.00
CA LEU A 507 4.98 -29.48 60.86
C LEU A 507 6.41 -28.91 60.79
N ASN A 508 6.76 -28.30 59.65
CA ASN A 508 8.01 -27.54 59.47
C ASN A 508 9.29 -28.35 59.74
N ILE A 509 9.26 -29.66 59.48
CA ILE A 509 10.45 -30.52 59.55
C ILE A 509 11.37 -30.16 58.38
N ALA A 510 12.65 -29.93 58.63
CA ALA A 510 13.59 -29.64 57.54
C ALA A 510 13.78 -30.87 56.62
N PRO A 511 14.02 -30.69 55.31
CA PRO A 511 14.44 -31.78 54.43
C PRO A 511 15.78 -32.36 54.89
N ASN A 512 16.04 -33.63 54.57
CA ASN A 512 17.23 -34.39 54.99
C ASN A 512 17.44 -34.47 56.51
N SER A 513 16.40 -34.23 57.30
CA SER A 513 16.47 -34.24 58.75
C SER A 513 15.94 -35.54 59.36
N THR A 514 16.16 -35.66 60.67
CA THR A 514 15.77 -36.80 61.49
C THR A 514 14.90 -36.31 62.65
N VAL A 515 13.76 -36.96 62.88
CA VAL A 515 12.75 -36.55 63.88
C VAL A 515 12.31 -37.75 64.71
N GLN A 516 12.25 -37.59 66.03
CA GLN A 516 11.76 -38.61 66.95
C GLN A 516 10.30 -38.36 67.37
N PHE A 517 9.52 -39.42 67.47
CA PHE A 517 8.15 -39.42 67.99
C PHE A 517 7.78 -40.78 68.61
N GLY A 518 6.63 -40.86 69.29
CA GLY A 518 6.10 -42.14 69.76
C GLY A 518 6.60 -42.66 71.11
N THR A 519 7.37 -41.88 71.86
CA THR A 519 7.79 -42.21 73.24
C THR A 519 6.61 -42.63 74.11
N ASN A 520 5.55 -41.82 74.09
CA ASN A 520 4.35 -41.97 74.93
C ASN A 520 3.21 -42.76 74.25
N TYR A 521 3.45 -43.41 73.12
CA TYR A 521 2.41 -44.21 72.46
C TYR A 521 2.11 -45.48 73.27
N LEU A 522 0.84 -45.87 73.30
CA LEU A 522 0.45 -47.18 73.81
C LEU A 522 0.86 -48.28 72.84
N LYS A 523 0.93 -49.52 73.33
CA LYS A 523 1.21 -50.69 72.49
C LYS A 523 0.16 -50.83 71.40
N GLY A 524 0.58 -51.00 70.15
CA GLY A 524 -0.35 -51.01 69.02
C GLY A 524 0.29 -50.72 67.66
N VAL A 525 -0.58 -50.57 66.66
CA VAL A 525 -0.21 -50.21 65.29
C VAL A 525 -0.64 -48.77 65.02
N TYR A 526 0.23 -48.03 64.33
CA TYR A 526 -0.02 -46.65 63.91
C TYR A 526 0.35 -46.48 62.43
N PHE A 527 -0.16 -45.44 61.78
CA PHE A 527 0.22 -45.06 60.42
C PHE A 527 0.76 -43.64 60.40
N ALA A 528 2.01 -43.49 59.96
CA ALA A 528 2.62 -42.20 59.68
C ALA A 528 2.30 -41.79 58.23
N GLU A 529 1.67 -40.63 58.05
CA GLU A 529 1.56 -39.93 56.78
C GLU A 529 2.60 -38.81 56.75
N ILE A 530 3.65 -38.98 55.94
CA ILE A 530 4.70 -38.00 55.71
C ILE A 530 4.36 -37.24 54.44
N ARG A 531 4.39 -35.89 54.48
CA ARG A 531 4.23 -35.03 53.31
C ARG A 531 5.40 -34.10 53.10
N GLN A 532 5.74 -33.81 51.85
CA GLN A 532 6.71 -32.80 51.47
C GLN A 532 6.16 -32.02 50.27
N GLY A 533 5.80 -30.75 50.48
CA GLY A 533 4.83 -30.09 49.59
C GLY A 533 3.55 -30.93 49.45
N GLU A 534 3.09 -31.12 48.21
CA GLU A 534 1.92 -31.94 47.89
C GLU A 534 2.20 -33.47 47.85
N ARG A 535 3.47 -33.90 47.95
CA ARG A 535 3.81 -35.33 47.93
C ARG A 535 3.45 -35.99 49.25
N LYS A 536 2.98 -37.24 49.22
CA LYS A 536 2.59 -38.03 50.41
C LYS A 536 3.20 -39.43 50.34
N LYS A 537 3.77 -39.90 51.46
CA LYS A 537 4.12 -41.32 51.67
C LYS A 537 3.59 -41.79 53.02
N SER A 538 3.14 -43.05 53.09
CA SER A 538 2.56 -43.63 54.30
C SER A 538 3.36 -44.84 54.79
N ILE A 539 3.64 -44.91 56.09
CA ILE A 539 4.43 -45.97 56.73
C ILE A 539 3.67 -46.53 57.92
N LYS A 540 3.56 -47.87 58.00
CA LYS A 540 3.04 -48.59 59.17
C LYS A 540 4.10 -48.64 60.28
N LEU A 541 3.69 -48.28 61.49
CA LEU A 541 4.50 -48.28 62.71
C LEU A 541 3.96 -49.31 63.70
N VAL A 542 4.84 -49.98 64.44
CA VAL A 542 4.46 -50.98 65.45
C VAL A 542 5.13 -50.67 66.79
N LYS A 543 4.33 -50.34 67.81
CA LYS A 543 4.77 -50.03 69.18
C LYS A 543 4.56 -51.27 70.06
N LYS A 544 5.64 -51.78 70.67
CA LYS A 544 5.72 -53.05 71.41
C LYS A 544 5.53 -52.93 72.92
#